data_AF-A0A379RZN9-F1
#
_entry.id   AF-A0A379RZN9-F1
#
_cell.length_a   1.000
_cell.length_b   1.000
_cell.length_c   1.000
_cell.angle_alpha   90.00
_cell.angle_beta   90.00
_cell.angle_gamma   90.00
#
_symmetry.space_group_name_H-M   'P 1'
#
loop_
_entity.id
_entity.type
_entity.pdbx_description
1 polymer ?
#
loop_
_entity_poly.entity_id
_entity_poly.type
_entity_poly.pdbx_seq_one_letter_code
_entity_poly.pdbx_strand_id
1 'polypeptide(L)' 'MWARTGMFFEGFGVDHVHSKLMPLHGTANLSEWKPIESRQNKFFERYEGYLSSHDHERADDKKLAALAARIRDVQA' A
#
# COMPACT_ATOMS: atom_id res chain seq x y z
N MET A 1 24.15 -5.01 -2.40
CA MET A 1 23.73 -4.17 -3.55
C MET A 1 22.19 -4.10 -3.55
N TRP A 2 21.61 -3.15 -4.26
CA TRP A 2 20.17 -2.89 -4.35
C TRP A 2 19.63 -3.61 -5.58
N ALA A 3 18.49 -4.30 -5.52
CA ALA A 3 17.88 -4.90 -6.73
C ALA A 3 16.41 -4.59 -6.91
N ARG A 4 15.66 -4.43 -5.82
CA ARG A 4 14.23 -4.13 -5.85
C ARG A 4 13.96 -2.69 -5.43
N THR A 5 12.90 -2.11 -5.99
CA THR A 5 12.51 -0.71 -5.76
C THR A 5 11.00 -0.66 -5.52
N GLY A 6 10.58 0.02 -4.45
CA GLY A 6 9.18 0.37 -4.21
C GLY A 6 8.78 1.61 -5.01
N MET A 7 7.52 1.68 -5.44
CA MET A 7 6.95 2.85 -6.11
C MET A 7 5.77 3.38 -5.29
N PHE A 8 5.75 4.69 -5.07
CA PHE A 8 4.67 5.37 -4.32
C PHE A 8 4.05 6.45 -5.19
N PHE A 9 2.73 6.53 -5.18
CA PHE A 9 1.96 7.61 -5.78
C PHE A 9 1.26 8.36 -4.65
N GLU A 10 1.61 9.62 -4.46
CA GLU A 10 1.15 10.46 -3.36
C GLU A 10 0.77 11.83 -3.94
N GLY A 11 -0.46 12.28 -3.69
CA GLY A 11 -1.09 13.37 -4.43
C GLY A 11 -1.10 14.74 -3.74
N PHE A 12 -0.42 14.91 -2.60
CA PHE A 12 -0.39 16.18 -1.86
C PHE A 12 0.87 17.02 -2.13
N GLY A 13 1.89 16.47 -2.80
CA GLY A 13 3.16 17.18 -3.04
C GLY A 13 3.17 18.09 -4.27
N VAL A 14 2.63 17.63 -5.39
CA VAL A 14 2.61 18.35 -6.68
C VAL A 14 1.31 18.05 -7.45
N ASP A 15 0.97 18.89 -8.41
CA ASP A 15 -0.30 18.91 -9.15
C ASP A 15 -0.34 18.02 -10.41
N HIS A 16 0.67 17.17 -10.59
CA HIS A 16 0.74 16.20 -11.66
C HIS A 16 1.05 14.80 -11.14
N VAL A 17 0.67 13.79 -11.92
CA VAL A 17 0.99 12.40 -11.63
C VAL A 17 2.50 12.23 -11.61
N HIS A 18 3.02 11.78 -10.48
CA HIS A 18 4.42 11.45 -10.30
C HIS A 18 4.54 10.22 -9.41
N SER A 19 5.65 9.51 -9.53
CA SER A 19 5.99 8.38 -8.66
C SER A 19 7.28 8.65 -7.91
N LYS A 20 7.34 8.25 -6.64
CA LYS A 20 8.54 8.26 -5.82
C LYS A 20 9.13 6.85 -5.81
N LEU A 21 10.41 6.72 -6.20
CA LEU A 21 11.13 5.45 -6.21
C LEU A 21 11.94 5.29 -4.92
N MET A 22 11.68 4.22 -4.18
CA MET A 22 12.35 3.93 -2.91
C MET A 22 13.18 2.65 -3.03
N PRO A 23 14.53 2.74 -3.04
CA PRO A 23 15.39 1.56 -3.12
C PRO A 23 15.21 0.65 -1.90
N LEU A 24 15.02 -0.66 -2.14
CA LEU A 24 14.88 -1.65 -1.06
C LEU A 24 16.27 -2.23 -0.73
N HIS A 25 16.92 -1.66 0.28
CA HIS A 25 18.25 -2.07 0.71
C HIS A 25 18.32 -3.56 1.07
N GLY A 26 19.43 -4.22 0.73
CA GLY A 26 19.66 -5.63 1.07
C GLY A 26 18.93 -6.65 0.19
N THR A 27 18.16 -6.22 -0.81
CA THR A 27 17.37 -7.14 -1.66
C THR A 27 18.14 -7.78 -2.81
N ALA A 28 19.34 -7.32 -3.18
CA ALA A 28 20.04 -7.87 -4.35
C ALA A 28 20.59 -9.28 -4.18
N ASN A 29 20.82 -9.71 -2.94
CA ASN A 29 21.38 -11.03 -2.67
C ASN A 29 20.29 -12.09 -2.44
N LEU A 30 19.01 -11.75 -2.66
CA LEU A 30 17.91 -12.69 -2.57
C LEU A 30 17.88 -13.53 -3.86
N SER A 31 18.53 -14.71 -3.82
CA SER A 31 18.54 -15.68 -4.92
C SER A 31 17.15 -16.19 -5.26
N GLU A 32 16.27 -16.26 -4.27
CA GLU A 32 14.88 -16.67 -4.40
C GLU A 32 13.95 -15.60 -3.82
N TRP A 33 12.79 -15.47 -4.44
CA TRP A 33 11.76 -14.61 -3.88
C TRP A 33 11.16 -15.24 -2.62
N LYS A 34 11.08 -14.44 -1.56
CA LYS A 34 10.30 -14.72 -0.36
C LYS A 34 9.67 -13.42 0.13
N PRO A 35 8.48 -13.46 0.75
CA PRO A 35 7.90 -12.29 1.38
C PRO A 35 8.80 -11.82 2.54
N ILE A 36 8.96 -10.50 2.67
CA ILE A 36 9.61 -9.87 3.82
C ILE A 36 8.54 -8.99 4.47
N GLU A 37 7.89 -9.52 5.49
CA GLU A 37 6.74 -8.90 6.12
C GLU A 37 7.15 -8.21 7.43
N SER A 38 6.62 -7.02 7.65
CA SER A 38 6.67 -6.35 8.95
C SER A 38 5.30 -6.51 9.61
N ARG A 39 5.25 -7.19 10.76
CA ARG A 39 4.00 -7.41 11.52
C ARG A 39 3.62 -6.16 12.34
N GLN A 40 3.48 -5.03 11.66
CA GLN A 40 3.01 -3.79 12.26
C GLN A 40 1.60 -3.51 11.78
N ASN A 41 0.61 -3.79 12.61
CA ASN A 41 -0.78 -3.45 12.31
C ASN A 41 -0.97 -1.95 12.55
N LYS A 42 -1.03 -1.17 11.47
CA LYS A 42 -1.18 0.29 11.56
C LYS A 42 -2.28 0.77 10.63
N PHE A 43 -3.31 1.37 11.21
CA PHE A 43 -4.39 2.03 10.50
C PHE A 43 -4.66 3.39 11.11
N PHE A 44 -4.97 4.37 10.26
CA PHE A 44 -5.32 5.71 10.69
C PHE A 44 -6.62 6.12 10.01
N GLU A 45 -7.53 6.69 10.79
CA GLU A 45 -8.76 7.28 10.26
C GLU A 45 -8.51 8.55 9.45
N ARG A 46 -7.37 9.22 9.70
CA ARG A 46 -6.98 10.48 9.07
C ARG A 46 -5.56 10.40 8.55
N TYR A 47 -5.32 11.06 7.43
CA TYR A 47 -4.00 11.11 6.81
C TYR A 47 -2.98 11.82 7.71
N GLU A 48 -1.90 11.13 8.07
CA GLU A 48 -0.86 11.64 8.98
C GLU A 48 0.27 12.42 8.25
N GLY A 49 0.16 12.60 6.92
CA GLY A 49 1.20 13.24 6.12
C GLY A 49 2.26 12.29 5.55
N TYR A 50 2.03 10.98 5.60
CA TYR A 50 2.85 9.98 4.92
C TYR A 50 2.05 8.74 4.52
N LEU A 51 2.60 7.98 3.59
CA LEU A 51 2.15 6.64 3.21
C LEU A 51 3.16 5.60 3.70
N SER A 52 2.69 4.40 4.01
CA SER A 52 3.55 3.29 4.38
C SER A 52 3.02 1.99 3.78
N SER A 53 3.91 1.05 3.49
CA SER A 53 3.56 -0.28 2.98
C SER A 53 3.31 -1.31 4.10
N HIS A 54 2.90 -0.87 5.29
CA HIS A 54 2.60 -1.79 6.39
C HIS A 54 1.32 -2.56 6.09
N ASP A 55 1.33 -3.85 6.43
CA ASP A 55 0.13 -4.67 6.36
C ASP A 55 -0.87 -4.30 7.47
N HIS A 56 -2.10 -4.76 7.29
CA HIS A 56 -3.11 -4.73 8.34
C HIS A 56 -3.96 -6.01 8.29
N GLU A 57 -4.87 -6.15 9.25
CA GLU A 57 -5.74 -7.29 9.36
C GLU A 57 -6.77 -7.29 8.23
N ARG A 58 -7.10 -8.49 7.73
CA ARG A 58 -8.12 -8.65 6.69
C ARG A 58 -9.47 -8.17 7.22
N ALA A 59 -10.15 -7.33 6.45
CA ALA A 59 -11.50 -6.89 6.78
C ALA A 59 -12.54 -8.02 6.63
N ASP A 60 -13.66 -7.90 7.34
CA ASP A 60 -14.76 -8.87 7.29
C ASP A 60 -15.40 -8.94 5.89
N ASP A 61 -15.47 -10.16 5.33
CA ASP A 61 -15.94 -10.38 3.96
C ASP A 61 -17.42 -9.98 3.76
N LYS A 62 -18.28 -10.08 4.79
CA LYS A 62 -19.68 -9.66 4.69
C LYS A 62 -19.79 -8.14 4.61
N LYS A 63 -19.01 -7.42 5.42
CA LYS A 63 -18.91 -5.95 5.35
C LYS A 63 -18.37 -5.49 3.99
N LEU A 64 -17.34 -6.16 3.47
CA LEU A 64 -16.78 -5.87 2.15
C LEU A 64 -17.80 -6.11 1.04
N ALA A 65 -18.56 -7.21 1.08
CA ALA A 65 -19.62 -7.49 0.11
C ALA A 65 -20.72 -6.41 0.11
N ALA A 66 -21.16 -5.99 1.31
CA ALA A 66 -22.16 -4.94 1.45
C ALA A 66 -21.64 -3.58 0.95
N LEU A 67 -20.38 -3.22 1.24
CA LEU A 67 -19.75 -2.01 0.72
C LEU A 67 -19.67 -2.03 -0.81
N ALA A 68 -19.28 -3.17 -1.39
CA ALA A 68 -19.17 -3.32 -2.84
C ALA A 68 -20.52 -3.18 -3.55
N ALA A 69 -21.61 -3.70 -2.96
CA ALA A 69 -22.97 -3.48 -3.47
C ALA A 69 -23.33 -1.99 -3.48
N ARG A 70 -23.12 -1.30 -2.35
CA ARG A 70 -23.37 0.14 -2.23
C ARG A 70 -22.61 0.98 -3.26
N ILE A 71 -21.34 0.64 -3.55
CA ILE A 71 -20.54 1.37 -4.55
C ILE A 71 -21.15 1.22 -5.95
N ARG A 72 -21.58 0.00 -6.32
CA ARG A 72 -22.19 -0.26 -7.63
C ARG A 72 -23.54 0.44 -7.79
N ASP A 73 -24.35 0.49 -6.72
CA ASP A 73 -25.64 1.16 -6.75
C ASP A 73 -25.52 2.68 -6.93
N VAL A 74 -24.44 3.31 -6.45
CA VAL A 74 -24.18 4.76 -6.61
C VAL A 74 -23.62 5.11 -7.99
N GLN A 75 -23.08 4.13 -8.72
CA GLN A 75 -22.55 4.30 -10.09
C GLN A 75 -23.60 4.07 -11.19
N ALA A 76 -24.81 3.66 -10.82
CA ALA A 76 -25.95 3.46 -11.72
C ALA A 76 -26.85 4.71 -11.75
#